data_AF-A0A3S1AD33-F1
#
_entry.id   AF-A0A3S1AD33-F1
#
_cell.length_a   1.000
_cell.length_b   1.000
_cell.length_c   1.000
_cell.angle_alpha   90.00
_cell.angle_beta   90.00
_cell.angle_gamma   90.00
#
_symmetry.space_group_name_H-M   'P 1'
#
loop_
_entity.id
_entity.type
_entity.pdbx_description
1 polymer ?
#
loop_
_entity_poly.entity_id
_entity_poly.type
_entity_poly.pdbx_seq_one_letter_code
_entity_poly.pdbx_strand_id
1 'polypeptide(L)'
;MKVFGSALAALFLLTTPAVAVEYQGQSIDGRKFSAKAYYYATGGVYNVQVRFDKRRATIYFSDGNQTTIQLNQKIITDSKVIEGFGKLGQYPVNQTFSVGLVYDSQWGGSGLPQSNPLEGLWRISLENL
;
A
#
# COMPACT_ATOMS: atom_id res chain seq x y z
N MET A 1 -43.43 42.81 13.13
CA MET A 1 -42.93 41.42 13.28
C MET A 1 -42.67 40.83 11.90
N LYS A 2 -41.42 40.53 11.54
CA LYS A 2 -41.00 39.26 10.92
C LYS A 2 -39.51 39.32 10.62
N VAL A 3 -38.83 38.37 11.24
CA VAL A 3 -37.39 38.11 11.24
C VAL A 3 -36.93 37.70 9.83
N PHE A 4 -35.93 38.37 9.28
CA PHE A 4 -35.13 37.79 8.21
C PHE A 4 -34.13 36.83 8.86
N GLY A 5 -34.53 35.56 8.92
CA GLY A 5 -33.75 34.47 9.48
C GLY A 5 -32.46 34.28 8.70
N SER A 6 -31.35 34.42 9.40
CA SER A 6 -30.01 34.03 8.96
C SER A 6 -29.99 32.53 8.67
N ALA A 7 -29.84 32.15 7.41
CA ALA A 7 -29.53 30.78 7.03
C ALA A 7 -28.03 30.72 6.70
N LEU A 8 -27.20 30.75 7.75
CA LEU A 8 -25.78 30.42 7.62
C LEU A 8 -25.71 28.90 7.41
N ALA A 9 -25.68 28.49 6.14
CA ALA A 9 -25.46 27.10 5.77
C ALA A 9 -24.09 26.69 6.33
N ALA A 10 -24.11 25.94 7.43
CA ALA A 10 -22.93 25.30 7.98
C ALA A 10 -22.40 24.33 6.92
N LEU A 11 -21.36 24.78 6.20
CA LEU A 11 -20.56 23.95 5.32
C LEU A 11 -19.77 22.99 6.23
N PHE A 12 -20.43 21.93 6.71
CA PHE A 12 -19.75 20.76 7.25
C PHE A 12 -18.98 20.14 6.09
N LEU A 13 -17.76 20.62 5.88
CA LEU A 13 -16.74 19.92 5.11
C LEU A 13 -16.62 18.55 5.77
N LEU A 14 -17.25 17.56 5.13
CA LEU A 14 -17.03 16.15 5.35
C LEU A 14 -15.58 15.86 4.94
N THR A 15 -14.62 16.29 5.78
CA THR A 15 -13.26 15.79 5.69
C THR A 15 -13.34 14.36 6.15
N THR A 16 -13.58 13.44 5.22
CA THR A 16 -13.26 12.02 5.47
C THR A 16 -11.86 12.02 6.07
N PRO A 17 -11.63 11.40 7.23
CA PRO A 17 -10.28 11.33 7.79
C PRO A 17 -9.41 10.74 6.67
N ALA A 18 -8.45 11.54 6.18
CA ALA A 18 -7.52 11.07 5.19
C ALA A 18 -6.80 9.88 5.85
N VAL A 19 -7.16 8.67 5.43
CA VAL A 19 -6.45 7.47 5.85
C VAL A 19 -5.11 7.61 5.17
N ALA A 20 -4.11 8.16 5.85
CA ALA A 20 -2.77 8.34 5.32
C ALA A 20 -1.80 7.44 6.06
N VAL A 21 -0.71 7.04 5.42
CA VAL A 21 0.39 6.39 6.13
C VAL A 21 1.11 7.46 6.96
N GLU A 22 1.34 7.17 8.23
CA GLU A 22 1.91 8.10 9.20
C GLU A 22 3.25 7.57 9.75
N TYR A 23 4.25 8.45 9.88
CA TYR A 23 5.50 8.20 10.59
C TYR A 23 5.78 9.36 11.54
N GLN A 24 6.04 9.06 12.82
CA GLN A 24 6.24 10.07 13.88
C GLN A 24 5.12 11.14 13.94
N GLY A 25 3.88 10.74 13.68
CA GLY A 25 2.71 11.63 13.69
C GLY A 25 2.57 12.54 12.47
N GLN A 26 3.41 12.38 11.45
CA GLN A 26 3.31 13.09 10.18
C GLN A 26 2.92 12.15 9.04
N SER A 27 2.08 12.63 8.12
CA SER A 27 1.78 11.89 6.91
C SER A 27 3.01 11.81 5.99
N ILE A 28 3.25 10.62 5.46
CA ILE A 28 4.31 10.37 4.46
C ILE A 28 3.75 9.99 3.09
N ASP A 29 2.43 10.13 2.90
CA ASP A 29 1.77 9.82 1.65
C ASP A 29 2.27 10.71 0.49
N GLY A 30 2.29 10.13 -0.71
CA GLY A 30 2.70 10.79 -1.95
C GLY A 30 4.22 10.97 -2.10
N ARG A 31 5.00 10.89 -1.02
CA ARG A 31 6.46 11.02 -1.03
C ARG A 31 7.13 9.69 -1.44
N LYS A 32 8.21 9.79 -2.22
CA LYS A 32 9.07 8.66 -2.59
C LYS A 32 10.27 8.57 -1.65
N PHE A 33 10.60 7.36 -1.22
CA PHE A 33 11.71 7.07 -0.32
C PHE A 33 12.58 5.96 -0.89
N SER A 34 13.90 6.10 -0.77
CA SER A 34 14.83 4.99 -1.01
C SER A 34 14.63 3.93 0.07
N ALA A 35 14.57 2.67 -0.33
CA ALA A 35 14.31 1.56 0.57
C ALA A 35 14.93 0.25 0.08
N LYS A 36 14.99 -0.73 0.98
CA LYS A 36 15.16 -2.13 0.65
C LYS A 36 13.83 -2.86 0.78
N ALA A 37 13.45 -3.62 -0.24
CA ALA A 37 12.30 -4.50 -0.21
C ALA A 37 12.77 -5.96 -0.15
N TYR A 38 12.32 -6.68 0.86
CA TYR A 38 12.54 -8.12 1.02
C TYR A 38 11.26 -8.87 0.65
N TYR A 39 11.36 -9.84 -0.26
CA TYR A 39 10.24 -10.69 -0.66
C TYR A 39 10.34 -12.07 -0.01
N TYR A 40 9.49 -12.35 0.97
CA TYR A 40 9.59 -13.55 1.81
C TYR A 40 9.53 -14.85 1.00
N ALA A 41 8.74 -14.89 -0.08
CA ALA A 41 8.57 -16.10 -0.89
C ALA A 41 9.87 -16.58 -1.56
N THR A 42 10.79 -15.67 -1.86
CA THR A 42 12.04 -15.95 -2.58
C THR A 42 13.29 -15.68 -1.74
N GLY A 43 13.17 -14.95 -0.63
CA GLY A 43 14.30 -14.45 0.13
C GLY A 43 15.07 -13.30 -0.55
N GLY A 44 14.61 -12.81 -1.71
CA GLY A 44 15.26 -11.74 -2.46
C GLY A 44 15.18 -10.39 -1.74
N VAL A 45 16.27 -9.62 -1.82
CA VAL A 45 16.35 -8.23 -1.35
C VAL A 45 16.62 -7.31 -2.53
N TYR A 46 15.80 -6.28 -2.68
CA TYR A 46 15.85 -5.36 -3.80
C TYR A 46 16.07 -3.94 -3.30
N ASN A 47 17.00 -3.21 -3.91
CA ASN A 47 17.10 -1.75 -3.72
C ASN A 47 16.00 -1.11 -4.58
N VAL A 48 15.10 -0.37 -3.94
CA VAL A 48 13.86 0.13 -4.56
C VAL A 48 13.59 1.56 -4.14
N GLN A 49 12.69 2.22 -4.86
CA GLN A 49 11.97 3.37 -4.32
C GLN A 49 10.59 2.92 -3.88
N VAL A 50 10.07 3.47 -2.78
CA VAL A 50 8.71 3.22 -2.33
C VAL A 50 7.93 4.53 -2.22
N ARG A 51 6.68 4.52 -2.66
CA ARG A 51 5.71 5.60 -2.38
C ARG A 51 4.55 5.06 -1.57
N PHE A 52 4.21 5.77 -0.51
CA PHE A 52 3.05 5.44 0.31
C PHE A 52 1.82 6.19 -0.19
N ASP A 53 0.68 5.52 -0.19
CA ASP A 53 -0.62 6.12 -0.46
C ASP A 53 -1.69 5.39 0.35
N LYS A 54 -2.25 6.10 1.33
CA LYS A 54 -3.27 5.66 2.27
C LYS A 54 -2.89 4.49 3.15
N ARG A 55 -3.11 3.27 2.65
CA ARG A 55 -2.75 2.02 3.33
C ARG A 55 -2.00 1.11 2.36
N ARG A 56 -1.39 1.69 1.33
CA ARG A 56 -0.68 0.99 0.28
C ARG A 56 0.73 1.53 0.14
N ALA A 57 1.60 0.67 -0.34
CA ALA A 57 2.93 1.04 -0.77
C ALA A 57 3.15 0.57 -2.20
N THR A 58 3.49 1.48 -3.10
CA THR A 58 3.98 1.14 -4.44
C THR A 58 5.49 1.04 -4.39
N ILE A 59 6.00 -0.14 -4.69
CA ILE A 59 7.43 -0.46 -4.79
C ILE A 59 7.83 -0.33 -6.25
N TYR A 60 8.83 0.50 -6.52
CA TYR A 60 9.42 0.74 -7.83
C TYR A 60 10.79 0.08 -7.90
N PHE A 61 10.96 -0.87 -8.82
CA PHE A 61 12.20 -1.59 -9.06
C PHE A 61 13.09 -0.85 -10.07
N SER A 62 14.38 -1.17 -10.06
CA SER A 62 15.37 -0.51 -10.94
C SER A 62 15.20 -0.82 -12.43
N ASP A 63 14.54 -1.94 -12.75
CA ASP A 63 14.22 -2.36 -14.11
C ASP A 63 12.96 -1.66 -14.68
N GLY A 64 12.36 -0.74 -13.91
CA GLY A 64 11.14 -0.03 -14.28
C GLY A 64 9.84 -0.75 -13.91
N ASN A 65 9.92 -2.00 -13.43
CA ASN A 65 8.75 -2.70 -12.92
C ASN A 65 8.26 -2.07 -11.61
N GLN A 66 6.99 -2.29 -11.28
CA GLN A 66 6.42 -1.87 -10.02
C GLN A 66 5.43 -2.91 -9.49
N THR A 67 5.29 -2.96 -8.17
CA THR A 67 4.21 -3.70 -7.51
C THR A 67 3.58 -2.82 -6.44
N THR A 68 2.30 -3.05 -6.15
CA THR A 68 1.62 -2.36 -5.05
C THR A 68 1.21 -3.38 -4.01
N ILE A 69 1.60 -3.11 -2.77
CA ILE A 69 1.27 -3.93 -1.61
C ILE A 69 0.29 -3.19 -0.70
N GLN A 70 -0.56 -3.95 -0.04
CA GLN A 70 -1.43 -3.50 1.03
C GLN A 70 -0.65 -3.58 2.35
N LEU A 71 -0.53 -2.46 3.07
CA LEU A 71 0.21 -2.42 4.33
C LEU A 71 -0.60 -3.05 5.47
N ASN A 72 0.11 -3.79 6.32
CA ASN A 72 -0.46 -4.38 7.53
C ASN A 72 -0.80 -3.28 8.55
N GLN A 73 0.12 -2.33 8.74
CA GLN A 73 -0.05 -1.16 9.61
C GLN A 73 -0.36 0.13 8.82
N LYS A 74 -1.13 1.02 9.45
CA LYS A 74 -1.34 2.41 8.98
C LYS A 74 -0.29 3.36 9.55
N ILE A 75 0.04 3.17 10.82
CA ILE A 75 1.05 3.95 11.54
C ILE A 75 2.34 3.15 11.49
N ILE A 76 3.38 3.72 10.89
CA ILE A 76 4.72 3.17 10.88
C ILE A 76 5.41 3.64 12.16
N THR A 77 5.74 2.69 13.02
CA THR A 77 6.51 2.91 14.25
C THR A 77 8.00 2.65 14.06
N ASP A 78 8.35 1.70 13.19
CA ASP A 78 9.71 1.38 12.80
C ASP A 78 9.85 1.49 11.27
N SER A 79 10.68 2.43 10.80
CA SER A 79 10.91 2.65 9.38
C SER A 79 11.72 1.52 8.72
N LYS A 80 12.34 0.64 9.51
CA LYS A 80 13.11 -0.52 9.03
C LYS A 80 12.27 -1.79 8.91
N VAL A 81 11.09 -1.84 9.53
CA VAL A 81 10.22 -3.02 9.53
C VAL A 81 8.78 -2.60 9.17
N ILE A 82 8.55 -2.38 7.87
CA ILE A 82 7.23 -2.06 7.34
C ILE A 82 6.72 -3.26 6.54
N GLU A 83 5.71 -3.95 7.06
CA GLU A 83 5.19 -5.16 6.41
C GLU A 83 3.92 -4.92 5.60
N GLY A 84 3.75 -5.69 4.53
CA GLY A 84 2.53 -5.69 3.74
C GLY A 84 2.43 -6.89 2.81
N PHE A 85 1.27 -7.00 2.16
CA PHE A 85 0.92 -8.10 1.28
C PHE A 85 0.58 -7.60 -0.13
N GLY A 86 1.17 -8.20 -1.16
CA GLY A 86 0.85 -8.00 -2.56
C GLY A 86 1.67 -8.93 -3.46
N LYS A 87 1.02 -9.52 -4.46
CA LYS A 87 1.68 -10.46 -5.39
C LYS A 87 2.27 -9.70 -6.57
N LEU A 88 3.43 -10.15 -7.05
CA LEU A 88 4.02 -9.64 -8.29
C LEU A 88 3.08 -9.90 -9.47
N GLY A 89 2.98 -8.94 -10.39
CA GLY A 89 2.05 -9.02 -11.52
C GLY A 89 0.58 -8.79 -11.15
N GLN A 90 0.25 -8.55 -9.88
CA GLN A 90 -1.09 -8.20 -9.44
C GLN A 90 -1.18 -6.76 -8.97
N TYR A 91 -2.29 -6.12 -9.32
CA TYR A 91 -2.66 -4.78 -8.91
C TYR A 91 -3.87 -4.82 -7.96
N PRO A 92 -3.73 -4.39 -6.70
CA PRO A 92 -4.84 -4.36 -5.75
C PRO A 92 -5.85 -3.29 -6.15
N VAL A 93 -7.08 -3.71 -6.47
CA VAL A 93 -8.20 -2.82 -6.79
C VAL A 93 -8.78 -2.26 -5.49
N ASN A 94 -9.00 -3.10 -4.47
CA ASN A 94 -9.45 -2.70 -3.13
C ASN A 94 -8.76 -3.54 -2.03
N GLN A 95 -9.35 -3.65 -0.84
CA GLN A 95 -8.79 -4.40 0.28
C GLN A 95 -8.94 -5.93 0.14
N THR A 96 -9.86 -6.39 -0.70
CA THR A 96 -10.23 -7.81 -0.86
C THR A 96 -9.91 -8.34 -2.26
N PHE A 97 -9.82 -7.45 -3.26
CA PHE A 97 -9.72 -7.80 -4.67
C PHE A 97 -8.47 -7.21 -5.32
N SER A 98 -7.79 -8.04 -6.11
CA SER A 98 -6.62 -7.70 -6.92
C SER A 98 -6.80 -8.24 -8.34
N VAL A 99 -6.31 -7.52 -9.35
CA VAL A 99 -6.34 -7.92 -10.77
C VAL A 99 -4.91 -8.01 -11.28
N GLY A 100 -4.55 -9.10 -11.94
CA GLY A 100 -3.19 -9.28 -12.45
C GLY A 100 -3.05 -10.45 -13.40
N LEU A 101 -2.06 -10.34 -14.30
CA LEU A 101 -1.60 -11.48 -15.08
C LEU A 101 -0.72 -12.31 -14.16
N VAL A 102 -1.30 -13.34 -13.55
CA VAL A 102 -0.50 -14.39 -12.92
C VAL A 102 0.14 -15.16 -14.07
N TYR A 103 1.48 -15.10 -14.19
CA TYR A 103 2.26 -15.94 -15.12
C TYR A 103 2.29 -17.39 -14.61
N ASP A 104 1.12 -17.95 -14.31
CA ASP A 104 0.94 -19.38 -14.16
C ASP A 104 0.09 -19.85 -15.33
N SER A 105 0.64 -20.78 -16.10
CA SER A 105 0.12 -21.34 -17.35
C SER A 105 -1.16 -22.18 -17.18
N GLN A 106 -1.98 -21.94 -16.16
CA GLN A 106 -3.26 -22.61 -15.97
C GLN A 106 -4.40 -21.59 -15.90
N TRP A 107 -4.73 -21.05 -17.07
CA TRP A 107 -6.01 -20.40 -17.28
C TRP A 107 -7.08 -21.48 -17.41
N GLY A 108 -7.76 -21.76 -16.30
CA GLY A 108 -8.91 -22.68 -16.25
C GLY A 108 -8.92 -23.53 -15.00
N GLY A 109 -9.53 -23.04 -13.92
CA GLY A 109 -9.75 -23.85 -12.74
C GLY A 109 -10.02 -23.04 -11.49
N SER A 110 -11.07 -23.45 -10.78
CA SER A 110 -11.33 -23.18 -9.36
C SER A 110 -10.04 -22.98 -8.54
N GLY A 111 -10.02 -21.93 -7.72
CA GLY A 111 -8.89 -21.51 -6.89
C GLY A 111 -8.09 -22.69 -6.31
N LEU A 112 -6.84 -22.80 -6.74
CA LEU A 112 -5.89 -23.70 -6.13
C LEU A 112 -5.29 -23.06 -4.86
N PRO A 113 -4.97 -23.88 -3.85
CA PRO A 113 -4.51 -23.41 -2.56
C PRO A 113 -3.17 -22.69 -2.72
N GLN A 114 -3.01 -21.58 -2.00
CA GLN A 114 -1.77 -20.83 -1.90
C GLN A 114 -0.63 -21.79 -1.51
N SER A 115 0.23 -22.14 -2.47
CA SER A 115 1.25 -23.19 -2.31
C SER A 115 2.41 -22.78 -1.40
N ASN A 116 2.56 -21.47 -1.15
CA ASN A 116 3.52 -20.93 -0.21
C ASN A 116 2.84 -19.88 0.69
N PRO A 117 2.78 -20.09 2.02
CA PRO A 117 2.16 -19.13 2.95
C PRO A 117 2.85 -17.76 2.93
N LEU A 118 4.09 -17.68 2.44
CA LEU A 118 4.87 -16.46 2.32
C LEU A 118 4.69 -15.74 0.98
N GLU A 119 3.96 -16.35 0.04
CA GLU A 119 3.71 -15.74 -1.26
C GLU A 119 2.94 -14.42 -1.09
N GLY A 120 3.47 -13.34 -1.67
CA GLY A 120 2.90 -12.01 -1.54
C GLY A 120 3.31 -11.25 -0.28
N LEU A 121 4.04 -11.84 0.68
CA LEU A 121 4.53 -11.09 1.84
C LEU A 121 5.80 -10.29 1.52
N TRP A 122 5.81 -9.03 1.95
CA TRP A 122 6.93 -8.10 1.77
C TRP A 122 7.30 -7.42 3.09
N ARG A 123 8.60 -7.17 3.26
CA ARG A 123 9.13 -6.24 4.27
C ARG A 123 9.85 -5.09 3.56
N ILE A 124 9.53 -3.86 3.94
CA ILE A 124 10.18 -2.65 3.45
C ILE A 124 11.01 -2.05 4.59
N SER A 125 12.24 -1.67 4.26
CA SER A 125 13.16 -0.96 5.17
C SER A 125 13.59 0.34 4.51
N LEU A 126 13.10 1.48 4.99
CA LEU A 126 13.45 2.80 4.46
C LEU A 126 14.91 3.12 4.80
N GLU A 127 15.64 3.74 3.87
CA GLU A 127 17.05 4.08 4.11
C GLU A 127 17.20 5.37 4.91
N ASN A 128 16.45 6.42 4.52
CA ASN A 128 16.59 7.79 5.05
C ASN A 128 15.22 8.37 5.48
N LEU A 129 14.65 7.86 6.57
CA LEU A 129 13.45 8.42 7.22
C LEU A 129 13.69 8.63 8.71
#